data_AF-A0A0Q5LJV8-F1
#
_entry.id   AF-A0A0Q5LJV8-F1
#
_cell.length_a   1.000
_cell.length_b   1.000
_cell.length_c   1.000
_cell.angle_alpha   90.00
_cell.angle_beta   90.00
_cell.angle_gamma   90.00
#
_symmetry.space_group_name_H-M   'P 1'
#
loop_
_entity.id
_entity.type
_entity.pdbx_description
1 polymer ?
#
loop_
_entity_poly.entity_id
_entity_poly.type
_entity_poly.pdbx_seq_one_letter_code
_entity_poly.pdbx_strand_id
1 'polypeptide(L)'
;MPRVDVAVIGGSGLYSLFAPGTATSHVVETPYGPTSSEVTVGQLGGKTVAFLTRHGKGHSVPPHRIDFRANVWALASLGAKAVVSSSAVGGVSPEYPPGTMVVTDQFIDRTWGRPDTFFDVAGSVQHLVAADPFDPVLRAAAVAALEQQGEPFAATGTCVVIQGPRFSTRAESLWFRAAGAHTINMTMYPEVPLTMELGMGAVNLSFVTDSDAGISPEEGTDDDAVSHGLVMERLAAAQPRIVAAIESIVAALPADYEPRELIPAAAVAEVLARPVAAARS
;
A
#
# COMPACT_ATOMS: atom_id res chain seq x y z
N MET A 1 23.74 4.52 2.90
CA MET A 1 22.33 4.88 3.19
C MET A 1 21.94 4.27 4.53
N PRO A 2 20.96 4.84 5.27
CA PRO A 2 20.54 4.28 6.55
C PRO A 2 19.89 2.90 6.35
N ARG A 3 20.12 1.98 7.29
CA ARG A 3 19.37 0.73 7.39
C ARG A 3 18.08 1.00 8.15
N VAL A 4 16.96 0.47 7.69
CA VAL A 4 15.63 0.68 8.31
C VAL A 4 15.04 -0.64 8.80
N ASP A 5 14.17 -0.56 9.80
CA ASP A 5 13.49 -1.73 10.39
C ASP A 5 12.20 -2.05 9.61
N VAL A 6 11.46 -1.02 9.21
CA VAL A 6 10.16 -1.11 8.54
C VAL A 6 10.03 0.02 7.51
N ALA A 7 9.29 -0.25 6.44
CA ALA A 7 8.87 0.77 5.50
C ALA A 7 7.38 1.07 5.65
N VAL A 8 6.99 2.33 5.44
CA VAL A 8 5.61 2.79 5.34
C VAL A 8 5.39 3.42 3.98
N ILE A 9 4.39 2.94 3.23
CA ILE A 9 3.99 3.53 1.95
C ILE A 9 2.68 4.29 2.13
N GLY A 10 2.75 5.62 2.02
CA GLY A 10 1.60 6.51 2.17
C GLY A 10 0.82 6.68 0.88
N GLY A 11 -0.49 6.43 0.92
CA GLY A 11 -1.42 6.74 -0.16
C GLY A 11 -1.90 8.20 -0.16
N SER A 12 -3.01 8.46 -0.85
CA SER A 12 -3.72 9.73 -0.79
C SER A 12 -3.97 10.14 0.67
N GLY A 13 -3.73 11.41 0.99
CA GLY A 13 -3.95 11.94 2.33
C GLY A 13 -2.84 11.69 3.35
N LEU A 14 -1.86 10.83 3.06
CA LEU A 14 -0.69 10.60 3.92
C LEU A 14 0.59 11.05 3.19
N TYR A 15 0.91 12.35 3.31
CA TYR A 15 2.06 12.97 2.63
C TYR A 15 3.25 13.27 3.55
N SER A 16 3.04 13.22 4.87
CA SER A 16 4.09 13.31 5.88
C SER A 16 3.72 12.36 7.01
N LEU A 17 4.71 11.63 7.50
CA LEU A 17 4.55 10.70 8.63
C LEU A 17 5.24 11.22 9.90
N PHE A 18 6.32 12.00 9.74
CA PHE A 18 7.13 12.49 10.84
C PHE A 18 6.85 13.95 11.15
N ALA A 19 7.08 14.34 12.39
CA ALA A 19 7.03 15.74 12.79
C ALA A 19 8.13 16.56 12.07
N PRO A 20 7.89 17.83 11.73
CA PRO A 20 8.88 18.67 11.07
C PRO A 20 10.23 18.66 11.80
N GLY A 21 11.31 18.42 11.05
CA GLY A 21 12.69 18.41 11.58
C GLY A 21 13.11 17.12 12.31
N THR A 22 12.27 16.09 12.35
CA THR A 22 12.58 14.82 13.04
C THR A 22 13.02 13.68 12.12
N ALA A 23 13.08 13.92 10.80
CA ALA A 23 13.41 12.92 9.79
C ALA A 23 14.26 13.51 8.67
N THR A 24 14.96 12.65 7.94
CA THR A 24 15.88 13.03 6.84
C THR A 24 15.39 12.46 5.52
N SER A 25 15.34 13.27 4.47
CA SER A 25 14.98 12.81 3.12
C SER A 25 16.20 12.32 2.35
N HIS A 26 16.03 11.22 1.63
CA HIS A 26 17.04 10.60 0.80
C HIS A 26 16.50 10.38 -0.61
N VAL A 27 17.25 10.82 -1.62
CA VAL A 27 17.06 10.38 -2.99
C VAL A 27 17.69 8.99 -3.11
N VAL A 28 16.88 7.99 -3.43
CA VAL A 28 17.34 6.62 -3.66
C VAL A 28 17.25 6.35 -5.16
N GLU A 29 18.40 6.26 -5.81
CA GLU A 29 18.46 5.88 -7.21
C GLU A 29 18.14 4.38 -7.37
N THR A 30 17.40 4.01 -8.42
CA THR A 30 16.97 2.62 -8.64
C THR A 30 17.26 2.18 -10.08
N PRO A 31 17.39 0.86 -10.34
CA PRO A 31 17.51 0.33 -11.71
C PRO A 31 16.28 0.55 -12.59
N TYR A 32 15.14 0.94 -12.00
CA TYR A 32 13.85 1.07 -12.69
C TYR A 32 13.50 2.52 -13.05
N GLY A 33 14.23 3.49 -12.49
CA GLY A 33 13.95 4.91 -12.63
C GLY A 33 13.78 5.59 -11.27
N PRO A 34 13.28 6.84 -11.24
CA PRO A 34 13.04 7.56 -10.00
C PRO A 34 11.89 6.94 -9.21
N THR A 35 12.01 6.95 -7.88
CA THR A 35 10.89 6.72 -6.98
C THR A 35 9.84 7.83 -7.10
N SER A 36 8.62 7.58 -6.62
CA SER A 36 7.55 8.58 -6.63
C SER A 36 7.88 9.81 -5.78
N SER A 37 8.64 9.62 -4.71
CA SER A 37 9.21 10.69 -3.87
C SER A 37 10.58 10.29 -3.34
N GLU A 38 11.31 11.25 -2.78
CA GLU A 38 12.38 10.94 -1.81
C GLU A 38 11.85 10.01 -0.71
N VAL A 39 12.72 9.15 -0.21
CA VAL A 39 12.45 8.31 0.97
C VAL A 39 12.81 9.10 2.21
N THR A 40 11.85 9.36 3.08
CA THR A 40 12.07 10.05 4.35
C THR A 40 12.31 9.02 5.45
N VAL A 41 13.43 9.13 6.18
CA VAL A 41 13.80 8.19 7.25
C VAL A 41 13.75 8.90 8.59
N GLY A 42 13.02 8.31 9.54
CA GLY A 42 12.80 8.85 10.89
C GLY A 42 12.49 7.76 11.91
N GLN A 43 12.15 8.15 13.13
CA GLN A 43 11.72 7.23 14.19
C GLN A 43 10.20 7.26 14.33
N LEU A 44 9.55 6.10 14.41
CA LEU A 44 8.12 5.95 14.69
C LEU A 44 7.88 4.63 15.43
N GLY A 45 7.07 4.62 16.48
CA GLY A 45 6.76 3.38 17.22
C GLY A 45 8.00 2.65 17.77
N GLY A 46 9.07 3.39 18.11
CA GLY A 46 10.33 2.82 18.57
C GLY A 46 11.18 2.12 17.50
N LYS A 47 10.87 2.32 16.21
CA LYS A 47 11.57 1.73 15.07
C LYS A 47 12.08 2.80 14.10
N THR A 48 13.16 2.48 13.40
CA THR A 48 13.66 3.28 12.28
C THR A 48 12.81 2.99 11.05
N VAL A 49 12.05 3.99 10.59
CA VAL A 49 11.05 3.85 9.52
C VAL A 49 11.50 4.58 8.27
N ALA A 50 11.47 3.90 7.12
CA ALA A 50 11.48 4.53 5.80
C ALA A 50 10.05 4.86 5.35
N PHE A 51 9.78 6.10 4.98
CA PHE A 51 8.48 6.55 4.47
C PHE A 51 8.60 7.01 3.02
N LEU A 52 7.70 6.52 2.17
CA LEU A 52 7.60 6.91 0.76
C LEU A 52 6.15 7.28 0.43
N THR A 53 5.95 8.38 -0.29
CA THR A 53 4.61 8.76 -0.76
C THR A 53 4.35 8.16 -2.12
N ARG A 54 3.30 7.34 -2.22
CA ARG A 54 2.98 6.58 -3.42
C ARG A 54 2.69 7.45 -4.64
N HIS A 55 2.07 8.61 -4.42
CA HIS A 55 1.69 9.57 -5.46
C HIS A 55 2.68 10.74 -5.59
N GLY A 56 3.85 10.63 -4.95
CA GLY A 56 4.81 11.72 -4.88
C GLY A 56 4.37 12.89 -4.00
N LYS A 57 5.26 13.89 -3.87
CA LYS A 57 4.95 15.13 -3.14
C LYS A 57 3.85 15.88 -3.90
N GLY A 58 2.77 16.24 -3.19
CA GLY A 58 1.64 16.98 -3.77
C GLY A 58 0.71 16.15 -4.66
N HIS A 59 0.73 14.81 -4.55
CA HIS A 59 -0.19 13.92 -5.28
C HIS A 59 -0.05 14.03 -6.82
N SER A 60 1.18 14.13 -7.31
CA SER A 60 1.50 14.43 -8.72
C SER A 60 1.51 13.22 -9.65
N VAL A 61 1.60 12.00 -9.11
CA VAL A 61 1.70 10.76 -9.92
C VAL A 61 0.38 9.98 -9.86
N PRO A 62 -0.34 9.81 -10.99
CA PRO A 62 -1.57 9.02 -11.01
C PRO A 62 -1.27 7.51 -10.88
N PRO A 63 -2.23 6.69 -10.38
CA PRO A 63 -1.99 5.29 -10.05
C PRO A 63 -1.31 4.44 -11.16
N HIS A 64 -1.77 4.58 -12.39
CA HIS A 64 -1.26 3.82 -13.56
C HIS A 64 0.12 4.29 -14.05
N ARG A 65 0.69 5.36 -13.48
CA ARG A 65 2.03 5.88 -13.81
C ARG A 65 3.03 5.73 -12.66
N ILE A 66 2.61 5.17 -11.53
CA ILE A 66 3.53 4.88 -10.43
C ILE A 66 4.50 3.80 -10.91
N ASP A 67 5.80 4.04 -10.71
CA ASP A 67 6.80 3.00 -10.85
C ASP A 67 6.91 2.23 -9.52
N PHE A 68 6.06 1.21 -9.39
CA PHE A 68 6.02 0.38 -8.19
C PHE A 68 7.32 -0.38 -7.97
N ARG A 69 8.03 -0.76 -9.05
CA ARG A 69 9.32 -1.45 -8.97
C ARG A 69 10.38 -0.53 -8.37
N ALA A 70 10.46 0.73 -8.81
CA ALA A 70 11.35 1.71 -8.22
C ALA A 70 11.05 1.92 -6.72
N ASN A 71 9.79 2.14 -6.36
CA ASN A 71 9.39 2.37 -4.97
C ASN A 71 9.76 1.19 -4.05
N VAL A 72 9.35 -0.02 -4.43
CA VAL A 72 9.55 -1.22 -3.59
C VAL A 72 11.04 -1.60 -3.52
N TRP A 73 11.77 -1.51 -4.64
CA TRP A 73 13.21 -1.77 -4.65
C TRP A 73 13.99 -0.77 -3.81
N ALA A 74 13.62 0.51 -3.84
CA ALA A 74 14.26 1.52 -3.00
C ALA A 74 14.09 1.20 -1.50
N LEU A 75 12.92 0.75 -1.07
CA LEU A 75 12.67 0.38 0.33
C LEU A 75 13.43 -0.89 0.72
N ALA A 76 13.45 -1.91 -0.15
CA ALA A 76 14.20 -3.14 0.06
C ALA A 76 15.73 -2.89 0.13
N SER A 77 16.27 -2.02 -0.72
CA SER A 77 17.71 -1.68 -0.71
C SER A 77 18.16 -0.92 0.55
N LEU A 78 17.22 -0.29 1.28
CA LEU A 78 17.45 0.26 2.61
C LEU A 78 17.35 -0.81 3.74
N GLY A 79 17.09 -2.06 3.38
CA GLY A 79 17.04 -3.19 4.30
C GLY A 79 15.70 -3.41 5.00
N ALA A 80 14.63 -2.75 4.56
CA ALA A 80 13.29 -2.99 5.09
C ALA A 80 12.92 -4.48 4.93
N LYS A 81 12.34 -5.06 5.98
CA LYS A 81 11.79 -6.44 5.95
C LYS A 81 10.27 -6.46 5.97
N ALA A 82 9.66 -5.43 6.54
CA ALA A 82 8.22 -5.26 6.65
C ALA A 82 7.79 -3.97 5.96
N VAL A 83 6.62 -4.00 5.31
CA VAL A 83 5.98 -2.85 4.69
C VAL A 83 4.57 -2.69 5.27
N VAL A 84 4.29 -1.51 5.83
CA VAL A 84 2.94 -1.07 6.18
C VAL A 84 2.44 -0.14 5.06
N SER A 85 1.51 -0.62 4.25
CA SER A 85 0.90 0.18 3.19
C SER A 85 -0.39 0.82 3.69
N SER A 86 -0.55 2.13 3.44
CA SER A 86 -1.84 2.82 3.59
C SER A 86 -2.54 3.02 2.24
N SER A 87 -3.85 2.77 2.20
CA SER A 87 -4.67 2.98 1.00
C SER A 87 -5.99 3.70 1.32
N ALA A 88 -6.39 4.65 0.49
CA ALA A 88 -7.77 5.12 0.41
C ALA A 88 -8.55 4.15 -0.51
N VAL A 89 -9.75 3.76 -0.09
CA VAL A 89 -10.57 2.78 -0.81
C VAL A 89 -12.04 3.20 -0.84
N GLY A 90 -12.77 2.82 -1.87
CA GLY A 90 -14.24 2.84 -1.87
C GLY A 90 -14.78 1.54 -1.27
N GLY A 91 -15.90 1.60 -0.57
CA GLY A 91 -16.66 0.44 -0.13
C GLY A 91 -17.63 0.02 -1.23
N VAL A 92 -17.56 -1.24 -1.69
CA VAL A 92 -18.52 -1.78 -2.68
C VAL A 92 -19.61 -2.63 -2.03
N SER A 93 -19.55 -2.82 -0.71
CA SER A 93 -20.56 -3.49 0.11
C SER A 93 -20.98 -2.61 1.30
N PRO A 94 -22.26 -2.61 1.73
CA PRO A 94 -22.72 -1.87 2.91
C PRO A 94 -22.04 -2.27 4.23
N GLU A 95 -21.43 -3.45 4.29
CA GLU A 95 -20.65 -3.93 5.45
C GLU A 95 -19.33 -3.14 5.65
N TYR A 96 -18.92 -2.39 4.63
CA TYR A 96 -17.71 -1.57 4.62
C TYR A 96 -18.07 -0.11 4.35
N PRO A 97 -18.79 0.58 5.27
CA PRO A 97 -19.21 1.95 5.06
C PRO A 97 -18.03 2.94 5.17
N PRO A 98 -18.16 4.15 4.61
CA PRO A 98 -17.16 5.21 4.79
C PRO A 98 -16.80 5.46 6.27
N GLY A 99 -15.52 5.73 6.53
CA GLY A 99 -14.98 5.89 7.88
C GLY A 99 -14.41 4.61 8.51
N THR A 100 -14.62 3.46 7.87
CA THR A 100 -14.13 2.15 8.33
C THR A 100 -12.65 1.97 8.00
N MET A 101 -11.86 1.53 8.97
CA MET A 101 -10.52 0.98 8.72
C MET A 101 -10.62 -0.50 8.37
N VAL A 102 -9.77 -0.98 7.47
CA VAL A 102 -9.74 -2.37 7.01
C VAL A 102 -8.31 -2.88 7.00
N VAL A 103 -8.05 -3.99 7.71
CA VAL A 103 -6.80 -4.75 7.56
C VAL A 103 -6.98 -5.74 6.42
N THR A 104 -6.76 -5.24 5.19
CA THR A 104 -6.99 -5.99 3.94
C THR A 104 -6.16 -7.29 3.91
N ASP A 105 -6.78 -8.37 3.46
CA ASP A 105 -6.17 -9.71 3.45
C ASP A 105 -6.18 -10.39 2.07
N GLN A 106 -6.95 -9.86 1.12
CA GLN A 106 -7.02 -10.37 -0.24
C GLN A 106 -7.17 -9.23 -1.26
N PHE A 107 -6.85 -9.50 -2.53
CA PHE A 107 -7.15 -8.58 -3.62
C PHE A 107 -7.57 -9.30 -4.91
N ILE A 108 -8.29 -8.59 -5.77
CA ILE A 108 -8.63 -9.01 -7.14
C ILE A 108 -7.99 -8.01 -8.11
N ASP A 109 -7.09 -8.46 -8.97
CA ASP A 109 -6.42 -7.60 -9.93
C ASP A 109 -7.28 -7.35 -11.19
N ARG A 110 -7.50 -6.06 -11.51
CA ARG A 110 -8.13 -5.56 -12.74
C ARG A 110 -7.26 -4.50 -13.42
N THR A 111 -5.98 -4.46 -13.08
CA THR A 111 -4.99 -3.58 -13.68
C THR A 111 -4.44 -4.18 -14.99
N TRP A 112 -3.67 -3.38 -15.73
CA TRP A 112 -3.02 -3.85 -16.96
C TRP A 112 -1.83 -2.96 -17.31
N GLY A 113 -0.83 -3.50 -18.01
CA GLY A 113 0.31 -2.73 -18.55
C GLY A 113 1.25 -2.10 -17.51
N ARG A 114 1.06 -2.39 -16.21
CA ARG A 114 2.00 -2.02 -15.14
C ARG A 114 3.12 -3.05 -15.12
N PRO A 115 4.41 -2.64 -15.06
CA PRO A 115 5.47 -3.59 -14.74
C PRO A 115 5.25 -4.15 -13.33
N ASP A 116 4.91 -5.44 -13.26
CA ASP A 116 4.41 -6.09 -12.04
C ASP A 116 5.29 -7.23 -11.52
N THR A 117 6.49 -7.39 -12.10
CA THR A 117 7.52 -8.31 -11.60
C THR A 117 8.92 -7.72 -11.75
N PHE A 118 9.83 -8.13 -10.87
CA PHE A 118 11.26 -7.94 -11.02
C PHE A 118 11.91 -9.03 -11.87
N PHE A 119 11.26 -10.18 -12.08
CA PHE A 119 11.82 -11.35 -12.75
C PHE A 119 11.44 -11.40 -14.24
N ASP A 120 11.68 -10.29 -14.95
CA ASP A 120 11.30 -10.05 -16.34
C ASP A 120 12.43 -10.29 -17.37
N VAL A 121 13.59 -10.77 -16.92
CA VAL A 121 14.75 -11.08 -17.77
C VAL A 121 14.79 -12.58 -18.10
N ALA A 122 15.18 -12.91 -19.34
CA ALA A 122 15.34 -14.30 -19.76
C ALA A 122 16.23 -15.10 -18.80
N GLY A 123 15.72 -16.23 -18.31
CA GLY A 123 16.41 -17.09 -17.33
C GLY A 123 16.20 -16.71 -15.87
N SER A 124 15.48 -15.63 -15.54
CA SER A 124 15.23 -15.18 -14.16
C SER A 124 13.87 -15.60 -13.59
N VAL A 125 13.06 -16.39 -14.32
CA VAL A 125 11.66 -16.70 -14.01
C VAL A 125 11.48 -17.19 -12.57
N GLN A 126 10.62 -16.49 -11.82
CA GLN A 126 10.13 -16.91 -10.52
C GLN A 126 8.60 -16.95 -10.53
N HIS A 127 8.01 -17.94 -9.87
CA HIS A 127 6.56 -18.05 -9.69
C HIS A 127 6.19 -17.80 -8.23
N LEU A 128 5.81 -16.56 -7.93
CA LEU A 128 5.44 -16.15 -6.58
C LEU A 128 4.17 -16.88 -6.11
N VAL A 129 4.21 -17.47 -4.92
CA VAL A 129 3.03 -18.05 -4.27
C VAL A 129 2.24 -16.94 -3.58
N ALA A 130 1.18 -16.46 -4.24
CA ALA A 130 0.38 -15.31 -3.80
C ALA A 130 -1.04 -15.65 -3.30
N ALA A 131 -1.28 -16.90 -2.88
CA ALA A 131 -2.59 -17.31 -2.34
C ALA A 131 -3.01 -16.45 -1.12
N ASP A 132 -2.04 -16.12 -0.26
CA ASP A 132 -2.20 -15.23 0.88
C ASP A 132 -1.16 -14.09 0.77
N PRO A 133 -1.51 -12.99 0.08
CA PRO A 133 -0.55 -11.98 -0.35
C PRO A 133 -0.05 -11.06 0.79
N PHE A 134 -0.75 -11.04 1.92
CA PHE A 134 -0.33 -10.27 3.10
C PHE A 134 0.30 -11.18 4.14
N ASP A 135 1.31 -10.67 4.84
CA ASP A 135 2.05 -11.46 5.80
C ASP A 135 1.21 -11.74 7.06
N PRO A 136 1.03 -13.01 7.46
CA PRO A 136 0.16 -13.36 8.58
C PRO A 136 0.67 -12.82 9.92
N VAL A 137 1.99 -12.68 10.11
CA VAL A 137 2.57 -12.13 11.35
C VAL A 137 2.31 -10.63 11.42
N LEU A 138 2.57 -9.91 10.32
CA LEU A 138 2.31 -8.47 10.26
C LEU A 138 0.82 -8.15 10.38
N ARG A 139 -0.05 -8.96 9.76
CA ARG A 139 -1.51 -8.82 9.91
C ARG A 139 -1.96 -9.06 11.33
N ALA A 140 -1.50 -10.12 11.99
CA ALA A 140 -1.85 -10.40 13.38
C ALA A 140 -1.41 -9.25 14.31
N ALA A 141 -0.20 -8.71 14.12
CA ALA A 141 0.27 -7.55 14.85
C ALA A 141 -0.60 -6.31 14.61
N ALA A 142 -1.01 -6.07 13.36
CA ALA A 142 -1.86 -4.94 13.03
C ALA A 142 -3.26 -5.04 13.64
N VAL A 143 -3.89 -6.21 13.57
CA VAL A 143 -5.20 -6.48 14.21
C VAL A 143 -5.11 -6.23 15.71
N ALA A 144 -4.13 -6.83 16.39
CA ALA A 144 -3.95 -6.66 17.83
C ALA A 144 -3.67 -5.19 18.23
N ALA A 145 -2.91 -4.46 17.41
CA ALA A 145 -2.62 -3.04 17.63
C ALA A 145 -3.88 -2.16 17.57
N LEU A 146 -4.75 -2.42 16.59
CA LEU A 146 -6.02 -1.69 16.44
C LEU A 146 -7.01 -2.04 17.55
N GLU A 147 -7.09 -3.31 17.96
CA GLU A 147 -7.91 -3.75 19.11
C GLU A 147 -7.48 -3.07 20.41
N GLN A 148 -6.17 -3.03 20.69
CA GLN A 148 -5.62 -2.38 21.89
C GLN A 148 -5.86 -0.86 21.87
N GLN A 149 -5.82 -0.24 20.70
CA GLN A 149 -6.14 1.17 20.52
C GLN A 149 -7.65 1.46 20.67
N GLY A 150 -8.51 0.45 20.61
CA GLY A 150 -9.97 0.60 20.62
C GLY A 150 -10.52 1.23 19.34
N GLU A 151 -9.77 1.16 18.23
CA GLU A 151 -10.21 1.65 16.93
C GLU A 151 -11.23 0.67 16.33
N PRO A 152 -12.40 1.11 15.82
CA PRO A 152 -13.29 0.24 15.07
C PRO A 152 -12.72 -0.08 13.67
N PHE A 153 -12.61 -1.37 13.33
CA PHE A 153 -12.07 -1.82 12.05
C PHE A 153 -12.69 -3.15 11.59
N ALA A 154 -12.52 -3.45 10.30
CA ALA A 154 -12.72 -4.79 9.74
C ALA A 154 -11.36 -5.51 9.65
N ALA A 155 -11.26 -6.70 10.27
CA ALA A 155 -10.01 -7.47 10.31
C ALA A 155 -9.63 -8.13 8.97
N THR A 156 -10.57 -8.20 8.03
CA THR A 156 -10.43 -8.81 6.71
C THR A 156 -11.16 -7.97 5.66
N GLY A 157 -10.78 -8.13 4.40
CA GLY A 157 -11.44 -7.49 3.27
C GLY A 157 -10.70 -7.77 1.98
N THR A 158 -11.43 -8.24 0.97
CA THR A 158 -10.94 -8.39 -0.41
C THR A 158 -11.08 -7.07 -1.17
N CYS A 159 -9.97 -6.50 -1.61
CA CYS A 159 -9.95 -5.27 -2.41
C CYS A 159 -9.87 -5.56 -3.92
N VAL A 160 -10.79 -5.06 -4.73
CA VAL A 160 -10.57 -5.04 -6.18
C VAL A 160 -9.67 -3.86 -6.56
N VAL A 161 -8.59 -4.13 -7.31
CA VAL A 161 -7.64 -3.11 -7.75
C VAL A 161 -7.91 -2.80 -9.21
N ILE A 162 -8.53 -1.66 -9.49
CA ILE A 162 -8.80 -1.20 -10.85
C ILE A 162 -7.65 -0.35 -11.40
N GLN A 163 -7.60 -0.21 -12.72
CA GLN A 163 -6.50 0.53 -13.36
C GLN A 163 -6.49 2.04 -13.03
N GLY A 164 -7.68 2.66 -12.92
CA GLY A 164 -7.83 4.12 -12.92
C GLY A 164 -7.42 4.77 -14.26
N PRO A 165 -7.37 6.11 -14.34
CA PRO A 165 -7.67 7.06 -13.27
C PRO A 165 -9.17 7.34 -13.07
N ARG A 166 -10.04 6.83 -13.94
CA ARG A 166 -11.49 6.96 -13.75
C ARG A 166 -11.95 6.10 -12.57
N PHE A 167 -12.97 6.56 -11.86
CA PHE A 167 -13.76 5.72 -10.97
C PHE A 167 -14.59 4.70 -11.77
N SER A 168 -15.18 3.74 -11.05
CA SER A 168 -16.03 2.72 -11.62
C SER A 168 -17.33 3.31 -12.15
N THR A 169 -17.87 2.70 -13.19
CA THR A 169 -19.29 2.79 -13.47
C THR A 169 -20.07 1.99 -12.42
N ARG A 170 -21.37 2.27 -12.26
CA ARG A 170 -22.21 1.50 -11.34
C ARG A 170 -22.30 0.02 -11.70
N ALA A 171 -22.31 -0.32 -13.00
CA ALA A 171 -22.31 -1.70 -13.45
C ALA A 171 -21.03 -2.45 -13.03
N GLU A 172 -19.88 -1.78 -13.10
CA GLU A 172 -18.62 -2.34 -12.61
C GLU A 172 -18.64 -2.53 -11.10
N SER A 173 -19.12 -1.54 -10.34
CA SER A 173 -19.24 -1.61 -8.89
C SER A 173 -20.09 -2.81 -8.44
N LEU A 174 -21.28 -2.98 -9.03
CA LEU A 174 -22.16 -4.12 -8.78
C LEU A 174 -21.51 -5.45 -9.16
N TRP A 175 -20.78 -5.49 -10.28
CA TRP A 175 -20.07 -6.68 -10.72
C TRP A 175 -18.93 -7.06 -9.76
N PHE A 176 -18.13 -6.09 -9.29
CA PHE A 176 -17.07 -6.34 -8.32
C PHE A 176 -17.60 -6.86 -6.99
N ARG A 177 -18.70 -6.27 -6.50
CA ARG A 177 -19.41 -6.80 -5.32
C ARG A 177 -19.85 -8.25 -5.54
N ALA A 178 -20.48 -8.55 -6.67
CA ALA A 178 -20.92 -9.91 -7.00
C ALA A 178 -19.74 -10.89 -7.17
N ALA A 179 -18.56 -10.40 -7.52
CA ALA A 179 -17.32 -11.16 -7.60
C ALA A 179 -16.61 -11.35 -6.24
N GLY A 180 -17.20 -10.88 -5.14
CA GLY A 180 -16.66 -11.04 -3.78
C GLY A 180 -15.70 -9.94 -3.33
N ALA A 181 -15.63 -8.81 -4.04
CA ALA A 181 -14.92 -7.64 -3.54
C ALA A 181 -15.73 -6.95 -2.42
N HIS A 182 -15.01 -6.46 -1.42
CA HIS A 182 -15.55 -5.69 -0.30
C HIS A 182 -15.22 -4.21 -0.45
N THR A 183 -14.01 -3.92 -0.92
CA THR A 183 -13.51 -2.58 -1.18
C THR A 183 -12.90 -2.48 -2.58
N ILE A 184 -12.66 -1.26 -3.05
CA ILE A 184 -12.05 -0.96 -4.35
C ILE A 184 -10.96 0.09 -4.21
N ASN A 185 -9.83 -0.10 -4.91
CA ASN A 185 -8.78 0.90 -5.01
C ASN A 185 -8.04 0.84 -6.35
N MET A 186 -6.92 1.56 -6.46
CA MET A 186 -6.13 1.63 -7.70
C MET A 186 -4.66 1.24 -7.54
N THR A 187 -4.20 0.88 -6.34
CA THR A 187 -2.76 0.96 -5.99
C THR A 187 -2.18 -0.27 -5.28
N MET A 188 -3.00 -1.19 -4.78
CA MET A 188 -2.49 -2.32 -3.99
C MET A 188 -1.72 -3.34 -4.85
N TYR A 189 -2.14 -3.49 -6.12
CA TYR A 189 -1.43 -4.25 -7.14
C TYR A 189 -0.70 -3.29 -8.10
N PRO A 190 0.57 -3.53 -8.47
CA PRO A 190 1.42 -4.67 -8.10
C PRO A 190 2.29 -4.44 -6.85
N GLU A 191 2.02 -3.42 -6.02
CA GLU A 191 2.85 -3.09 -4.86
C GLU A 191 3.07 -4.26 -3.90
N VAL A 192 2.00 -4.99 -3.57
CA VAL A 192 2.05 -6.11 -2.62
C VAL A 192 2.84 -7.29 -3.18
N PRO A 193 2.56 -7.81 -4.39
CA PRO A 193 3.39 -8.85 -5.02
C PRO A 193 4.87 -8.46 -5.15
N LEU A 194 5.18 -7.22 -5.56
CA LEU A 194 6.56 -6.76 -5.67
C LEU A 194 7.27 -6.73 -4.31
N THR A 195 6.55 -6.38 -3.25
CA THR A 195 7.09 -6.43 -1.87
C THR A 195 7.47 -7.86 -1.51
N MET A 196 6.59 -8.82 -1.81
CA MET A 196 6.83 -10.25 -1.59
C MET A 196 7.99 -10.79 -2.45
N GLU A 197 8.10 -10.37 -3.71
CA GLU A 197 9.18 -10.77 -4.61
C GLU A 197 10.57 -10.37 -4.11
N LEU A 198 10.68 -9.28 -3.35
CA LEU A 198 11.94 -8.85 -2.72
C LEU A 198 12.14 -9.41 -1.31
N GLY A 199 11.39 -10.45 -0.92
CA GLY A 199 11.53 -11.10 0.37
C GLY A 199 11.15 -10.17 1.53
N MET A 200 10.20 -9.26 1.34
CA MET A 200 9.60 -8.45 2.40
C MET A 200 8.16 -8.93 2.68
N GLY A 201 7.69 -8.76 3.91
CA GLY A 201 6.27 -8.93 4.23
C GLY A 201 5.49 -7.63 4.07
N ALA A 202 4.22 -7.75 3.73
CA ALA A 202 3.31 -6.61 3.61
C ALA A 202 2.11 -6.75 4.55
N VAL A 203 1.70 -5.64 5.15
CA VAL A 203 0.36 -5.45 5.74
C VAL A 203 -0.25 -4.19 5.16
N ASN A 204 -1.56 -4.19 4.91
CA ASN A 204 -2.27 -3.03 4.39
C ASN A 204 -3.32 -2.55 5.38
N LEU A 205 -3.29 -1.25 5.66
CA LEU A 205 -4.36 -0.53 6.35
C LEU A 205 -5.09 0.33 5.32
N SER A 206 -6.29 -0.10 4.96
CA SER A 206 -7.19 0.65 4.10
C SER A 206 -8.15 1.51 4.92
N PHE A 207 -8.50 2.68 4.40
CA PHE A 207 -9.53 3.56 4.97
C PHE A 207 -10.61 3.79 3.93
N VAL A 208 -11.85 3.42 4.26
CA VAL A 208 -13.00 3.56 3.36
C VAL A 208 -13.42 5.02 3.29
N THR A 209 -13.37 5.63 2.12
CA THR A 209 -13.68 7.05 1.90
C THR A 209 -15.06 7.29 1.31
N ASP A 210 -15.64 6.34 0.61
CA ASP A 210 -16.84 6.53 -0.21
C ASP A 210 -17.52 5.17 -0.47
N SER A 211 -18.71 5.18 -1.06
CA SER A 211 -19.45 3.98 -1.47
C SER A 211 -19.20 3.60 -2.94
N ASP A 212 -18.02 3.94 -3.49
CA ASP A 212 -17.67 3.80 -4.91
C ASP A 212 -18.73 4.45 -5.83
N ALA A 213 -19.34 3.72 -6.77
CA ALA A 213 -20.36 4.27 -7.64
C ALA A 213 -21.73 4.44 -6.96
N GLY A 214 -21.81 4.17 -5.65
CA GLY A 214 -22.99 4.21 -4.81
C GLY A 214 -23.86 2.95 -4.85
N ILE A 215 -24.80 2.85 -3.91
CA ILE A 215 -25.81 1.79 -3.85
C ILE A 215 -26.84 2.02 -4.99
N SER A 216 -27.65 1.00 -5.31
CA SER A 216 -28.58 0.95 -6.46
C SER A 216 -29.31 2.28 -6.76
N PRO A 217 -29.58 2.66 -8.03
CA PRO A 217 -30.34 3.86 -8.38
C PRO A 217 -31.77 3.89 -7.81
N GLU A 218 -32.27 2.76 -7.29
CA GLU A 218 -33.60 2.66 -6.67
C GLU A 218 -33.65 3.19 -5.21
N GLU A 219 -32.51 3.39 -4.55
CA GLU A 219 -32.48 3.77 -3.11
C GLU A 219 -32.37 5.28 -2.83
N GLY A 220 -32.41 6.13 -3.86
CA GLY A 220 -32.31 7.59 -3.69
C GLY A 220 -30.86 8.08 -3.61
N THR A 221 -30.67 9.38 -3.37
CA THR A 221 -29.37 10.08 -3.45
C THR A 221 -28.34 9.45 -2.51
N ASP A 222 -27.30 8.86 -3.08
CA ASP A 222 -26.17 8.35 -2.33
C ASP A 222 -25.14 9.48 -2.13
N ASP A 223 -25.26 10.18 -1.00
CA ASP A 223 -24.33 11.24 -0.58
C ASP A 223 -22.88 10.72 -0.43
N ASP A 224 -22.68 9.40 -0.39
CA ASP A 224 -21.39 8.75 -0.29
C ASP A 224 -20.78 8.34 -1.64
N ALA A 225 -21.48 8.55 -2.76
CA ALA A 225 -20.96 8.23 -4.08
C ALA A 225 -19.66 9.00 -4.37
N VAL A 226 -18.71 8.31 -4.99
CA VAL A 226 -17.33 8.78 -5.08
C VAL A 226 -17.17 10.03 -5.92
N SER A 227 -16.40 10.97 -5.38
CA SER A 227 -15.80 12.07 -6.11
C SER A 227 -14.40 12.33 -5.56
N HIS A 228 -13.52 12.93 -6.36
CA HIS A 228 -12.18 13.29 -5.88
C HIS A 228 -12.23 14.21 -4.65
N GLY A 229 -13.15 15.18 -4.64
CA GLY A 229 -13.32 16.12 -3.53
C GLY A 229 -13.70 15.41 -2.23
N LEU A 230 -14.70 14.51 -2.30
CA LEU A 230 -15.17 13.74 -1.14
C LEU A 230 -14.06 12.86 -0.54
N VAL A 231 -13.31 12.17 -1.40
CA VAL A 231 -12.17 11.34 -0.98
C VAL A 231 -11.14 12.18 -0.22
N MET A 232 -10.74 13.32 -0.79
CA MET A 232 -9.72 14.18 -0.18
C MET A 232 -10.18 14.81 1.13
N GLU A 233 -11.45 15.23 1.22
CA GLU A 233 -12.06 15.77 2.43
C GLU A 233 -12.04 14.75 3.57
N ARG A 234 -12.52 13.53 3.32
CA ARG A 234 -12.60 12.47 4.34
C ARG A 234 -11.23 12.00 4.80
N LEU A 235 -10.26 11.91 3.88
CA LEU A 235 -8.89 11.59 4.23
C LEU A 235 -8.26 12.68 5.10
N ALA A 236 -8.50 13.96 4.80
CA ALA A 236 -8.01 15.05 5.63
C ALA A 236 -8.59 14.99 7.05
N ALA A 237 -9.89 14.70 7.18
CA ALA A 237 -10.55 14.54 8.48
C ALA A 237 -10.05 13.31 9.25
N ALA A 238 -9.77 12.21 8.56
CA ALA A 238 -9.34 10.95 9.16
C ALA A 238 -7.83 10.84 9.38
N GLN A 239 -7.02 11.74 8.81
CA GLN A 239 -5.55 11.66 8.84
C GLN A 239 -4.98 11.43 10.26
N PRO A 240 -5.41 12.13 11.33
CA PRO A 240 -4.88 11.87 12.67
C PRO A 240 -5.12 10.44 13.15
N ARG A 241 -6.29 9.86 12.85
CA ARG A 241 -6.63 8.47 13.19
C ARG A 241 -5.78 7.48 12.39
N ILE A 242 -5.61 7.73 11.08
CA ILE A 242 -4.80 6.88 10.20
C ILE A 242 -3.33 6.88 10.65
N VAL A 243 -2.77 8.05 10.98
CA VAL A 243 -1.38 8.15 11.46
C VAL A 243 -1.22 7.43 12.80
N ALA A 244 -2.13 7.62 13.75
CA ALA A 244 -2.11 6.93 15.04
C ALA A 244 -2.19 5.40 14.87
N ALA A 245 -3.06 4.92 13.99
CA ALA A 245 -3.17 3.50 13.66
C ALA A 245 -1.88 2.95 13.04
N ILE A 246 -1.27 3.67 12.09
CA ILE A 246 0.02 3.26 11.49
C ILE A 246 1.12 3.21 12.55
N GLU A 247 1.20 4.22 13.43
CA GLU A 247 2.17 4.23 14.53
C GLU A 247 1.98 3.04 15.47
N SER A 248 0.74 2.73 15.85
CA SER A 248 0.41 1.58 16.69
C SER A 248 0.80 0.26 16.02
N ILE A 249 0.47 0.09 14.74
CA ILE A 249 0.86 -1.08 13.94
C ILE A 249 2.38 -1.22 13.89
N VAL A 250 3.09 -0.13 13.58
CA VAL A 250 4.56 -0.11 13.53
C VAL A 250 5.15 -0.50 14.88
N ALA A 251 4.65 0.05 15.99
CA ALA A 251 5.12 -0.28 17.33
C ALA A 251 4.89 -1.76 17.69
N ALA A 252 3.78 -2.34 17.24
CA ALA A 252 3.41 -3.72 17.51
C ALA A 252 4.19 -4.76 16.69
N LEU A 253 4.91 -4.36 15.62
CA LEU A 253 5.67 -5.33 14.83
C LEU A 253 6.78 -5.99 15.68
N PRO A 254 6.97 -7.31 15.60
CA PRO A 254 8.03 -8.01 16.33
C PRO A 254 9.42 -7.43 16.01
N ALA A 255 10.29 -7.33 17.01
CA ALA A 255 11.66 -6.83 16.81
C ALA A 255 12.53 -7.80 16.01
N ASP A 256 12.23 -9.09 16.09
CA ASP A 256 12.87 -10.22 15.42
C ASP A 256 12.06 -10.73 14.21
N TYR A 257 11.21 -9.88 13.64
CA TYR A 257 10.40 -10.25 12.48
C TYR A 257 11.29 -10.68 11.30
N GLU A 258 11.03 -11.90 10.81
CA GLU A 258 11.60 -12.43 9.58
C GLU A 258 10.47 -12.76 8.59
N PRO A 259 10.55 -12.28 7.34
CA PRO A 259 9.54 -12.54 6.33
C PRO A 259 9.61 -14.00 5.84
N ARG A 260 8.47 -14.50 5.35
CA ARG A 260 8.40 -15.81 4.68
C ARG A 260 9.29 -15.80 3.43
N GLU A 261 10.07 -16.86 3.22
CA GLU A 261 10.80 -17.04 1.97
C GLU A 261 9.86 -17.54 0.87
N LEU A 262 9.34 -16.62 0.05
CA LEU A 262 8.44 -16.91 -1.07
C LEU A 262 9.17 -16.99 -2.41
N ILE A 263 10.32 -16.33 -2.51
CA ILE A 263 11.28 -16.38 -3.61
C ILE A 263 12.65 -16.73 -3.00
N PRO A 264 13.47 -17.58 -3.66
CA PRO A 264 14.79 -17.93 -3.13
C PRO A 264 15.64 -16.69 -2.82
N ALA A 265 16.25 -16.64 -1.64
CA ALA A 265 17.04 -15.48 -1.20
C ALA A 265 18.16 -15.07 -2.18
N ALA A 266 18.74 -16.04 -2.89
CA ALA A 266 19.74 -15.78 -3.94
C ALA A 266 19.16 -14.99 -5.13
N ALA A 267 17.95 -15.32 -5.58
CA ALA A 267 17.27 -14.62 -6.67
C ALA A 267 16.89 -13.19 -6.26
N VAL A 268 16.45 -13.00 -5.01
CA VAL A 268 16.22 -11.66 -4.43
C VAL A 268 17.50 -10.83 -4.41
N ALA A 269 18.62 -11.43 -3.96
CA ALA A 269 19.91 -10.76 -3.91
C ALA A 269 20.40 -10.32 -5.29
N GLU A 270 20.16 -11.13 -6.34
CA GLU A 270 20.47 -10.75 -7.73
C GLU A 270 19.67 -9.52 -8.19
N VAL A 271 18.38 -9.43 -7.83
CA VAL A 271 17.55 -8.24 -8.14
C VAL A 271 18.05 -7.00 -7.40
N LEU A 272 18.42 -7.13 -6.12
CA LEU A 272 18.96 -6.03 -5.31
C LEU A 272 20.38 -5.63 -5.72
N ALA A 273 21.13 -6.49 -6.41
CA ALA A 273 22.45 -6.20 -6.96
C ALA A 273 22.43 -5.56 -8.35
N ARG A 274 21.25 -5.39 -8.97
CA ARG A 274 21.13 -4.77 -10.30
C ARG A 274 21.75 -3.37 -10.32
N PRO A 275 22.49 -3.02 -11.38
CA PRO A 275 23.16 -1.73 -11.46
C PRO A 275 22.12 -0.62 -11.54
N VAL A 276 22.30 0.39 -10.68
CA VAL A 276 21.61 1.67 -10.82
C VAL A 276 22.25 2.40 -11.99
N ALA A 277 21.49 2.66 -13.06
CA ALA A 277 22.00 3.47 -14.16
C ALA A 277 22.28 4.88 -13.64
N ALA A 278 23.51 5.39 -13.85
CA ALA A 278 23.84 6.76 -13.52
C ALA A 278 22.81 7.70 -14.18
N ALA A 279 22.23 8.61 -13.40
CA ALA A 279 21.28 9.59 -13.90
C ALA A 279 21.84 10.23 -15.17
N ARG A 280 21.16 10.06 -16.31
CA ARG A 280 21.49 10.83 -17.51
C ARG A 280 21.19 12.28 -17.18
N SER A 281 22.25 13.06 -17.00
CA SER A 281 22.25 14.52 -16.80
C SER A 281 21.53 15.24 -17.93
#